data_AF-A0AA36FN48-F1
#
_entry.id   AF-A0AA36FN48-F1
#
_cell.length_a   1.000
_cell.length_b   1.000
_cell.length_c   1.000
_cell.angle_alpha   90.00
_cell.angle_beta   90.00
_cell.angle_gamma   90.00
#
_symmetry.space_group_name_H-M   'P 1'
#
loop_
_entity.id
_entity.type
_entity.pdbx_description
1 polymer ?
#
loop_
_entity_poly.entity_id
_entity_poly.type
_entity_poly.pdbx_seq_one_letter_code
_entity_poly.pdbx_strand_id
1 'polypeptide(L)'
;MQFALWIGLRTSELVALDWDDVDWLREEVMVSRAMTQAGKGKAETTKTAAGRRSVKLLRPALEALKAQKAHTFLADVEVFQNPRTLE
;
A
#
# COMPACT_ATOMS: atom_id res chain seq x y z
N MET A 1 9.23 -8.64 -4.51
CA MET A 1 8.21 -7.56 -4.50
C MET A 1 8.11 -6.97 -5.91
N GLN A 2 7.25 -7.54 -6.76
CA GLN A 2 7.08 -7.05 -8.14
C GLN A 2 6.25 -5.76 -8.16
N PHE A 3 5.24 -5.64 -7.29
CA PHE A 3 4.34 -4.49 -7.20
C PHE A 3 5.08 -3.15 -7.04
N ALA A 4 5.99 -3.03 -6.06
CA ALA A 4 6.73 -1.80 -5.79
C ALA A 4 7.59 -1.31 -6.97
N LEU A 5 8.09 -2.23 -7.80
CA LEU A 5 8.86 -1.89 -9.00
C LEU A 5 8.02 -1.21 -10.08
N TRP A 6 6.73 -1.54 -10.16
CA TRP A 6 5.82 -0.99 -11.18
C TRP A 6 5.32 0.41 -10.87
N ILE A 7 5.29 0.79 -9.59
CA ILE A 7 4.61 2.00 -9.11
C ILE A 7 5.56 3.02 -8.44
N GLY A 8 6.81 2.64 -8.17
CA GLY A 8 7.79 3.55 -7.59
C GLY A 8 7.44 4.02 -6.16
N LEU A 9 6.78 3.16 -5.38
CA LEU A 9 6.55 3.41 -3.95
C LEU A 9 7.83 3.23 -3.15
N ARG A 10 8.02 4.07 -2.14
CA ARG A 10 9.03 3.83 -1.11
C ARG A 10 8.59 2.65 -0.24
N THR A 11 9.55 1.90 0.30
CA THR A 11 9.23 0.74 1.16
C THR A 11 8.31 1.11 2.33
N SER A 12 8.53 2.28 2.95
CA SER A 12 7.68 2.79 4.04
C SER A 12 6.26 3.15 3.61
N GLU A 13 6.04 3.49 2.34
CA GLU A 13 4.70 3.74 1.78
C GLU A 13 4.01 2.41 1.45
N LEU A 14 4.78 1.43 0.96
CA LEU A 14 4.26 0.11 0.60
C LEU A 14 3.68 -0.64 1.80
N VAL A 15 4.38 -0.63 2.94
CA VAL A 15 3.94 -1.29 4.18
C VAL A 15 2.77 -0.56 4.86
N ALA A 16 2.51 0.69 4.48
CA ALA A 16 1.43 1.50 5.03
C ALA A 16 0.19 1.54 4.13
N LEU A 17 0.25 0.84 2.99
CA LEU A 17 -0.78 0.86 1.99
C LEU A 17 -1.98 0.05 2.49
N ASP A 18 -3.13 0.70 2.56
CA ASP A 18 -4.37 0.08 2.97
C ASP A 18 -5.25 -0.26 1.75
N TRP A 19 -6.25 -1.11 1.96
CA TRP A 19 -7.22 -1.42 0.91
C TRP A 19 -8.10 -0.23 0.53
N ASP A 20 -8.34 0.70 1.46
CA ASP A 20 -9.08 1.95 1.21
C ASP A 20 -8.32 2.93 0.31
N ASP A 21 -6.98 2.81 0.24
CA ASP A 21 -6.16 3.65 -0.65
C ASP A 21 -6.28 3.24 -2.14
N VAL A 22 -6.93 2.12 -2.46
CA VAL A 22 -7.04 1.58 -3.84
C VAL A 22 -8.36 2.02 -4.49
N ASP A 23 -8.29 2.92 -5.47
CA ASP A 23 -9.43 3.25 -6.34
C ASP A 23 -9.51 2.24 -7.50
N TRP A 24 -10.37 1.23 -7.33
CA TRP A 24 -10.61 0.17 -8.31
C TRP A 24 -11.32 0.65 -9.58
N LEU A 25 -12.02 1.79 -9.52
CA LEU A 25 -12.72 2.35 -10.67
C LEU A 25 -11.76 3.13 -11.57
N ARG A 26 -10.83 3.87 -10.96
CA ARG A 26 -9.80 4.64 -11.68
C ARG A 26 -8.53 3.86 -11.95
N GLU A 27 -8.41 2.66 -11.38
CA GLU A 27 -7.19 1.85 -11.41
C GLU A 27 -5.99 2.63 -10.88
N GLU A 28 -6.17 3.29 -9.73
CA GLU A 28 -5.18 4.18 -9.12
C GLU A 28 -5.01 3.86 -7.63
N VAL A 29 -3.80 4.03 -7.12
CA VAL A 29 -3.51 3.98 -5.67
C VAL A 29 -3.24 5.38 -5.16
N MET A 30 -3.88 5.77 -4.06
CA MET A 30 -3.63 7.02 -3.37
C MET A 30 -2.59 6.81 -2.27
N VAL A 31 -1.39 7.33 -2.48
CA VAL A 31 -0.32 7.27 -1.48
C VAL A 31 -0.55 8.39 -0.49
N SER A 32 -1.08 8.10 0.69
CA SER A 32 -1.41 9.10 1.71
C SER A 32 -0.72 8.86 3.06
N ARG A 33 -0.26 7.64 3.28
CA ARG A 33 0.31 7.15 4.54
C ARG A 33 1.71 6.59 4.32
N ALA A 34 2.52 6.66 5.37
CA ALA A 34 3.80 5.96 5.44
C ALA A 34 3.99 5.39 6.84
N MET A 35 4.50 4.16 6.93
CA MET A 35 4.79 3.48 8.17
C MET A 35 6.30 3.45 8.30
N THR A 36 6.81 4.10 9.35
CA THR A 36 8.23 4.11 9.67
C THR A 36 8.49 3.16 10.83
N GLN A 37 9.70 2.60 10.92
CA GLN A 37 10.07 1.77 12.08
C GLN A 37 9.96 2.52 13.42
N ALA A 38 10.05 3.86 13.39
CA ALA A 38 9.83 4.71 14.57
C ALA A 38 8.35 4.75 15.02
N GLY A 39 7.41 4.49 14.11
CA GLY A 39 5.97 4.49 14.36
C GLY A 39 5.44 3.24 15.09
N LYS A 40 6.29 2.25 15.40
CA LYS A 40 5.92 0.99 16.09
C LYS A 40 4.68 0.29 15.49
N GLY A 41 4.64 0.12 14.16
CA GLY A 41 3.52 -0.54 13.49
C GLY A 41 2.26 0.32 13.34
N LYS A 42 2.33 1.63 13.60
CA LYS A 42 1.24 2.56 13.29
C LYS A 42 1.57 3.32 12.01
N ALA A 43 0.71 3.20 11.01
CA ALA A 43 0.78 4.05 9.82
C ALA A 43 0.62 5.52 10.26
N GLU A 44 1.65 6.34 10.01
CA GLU A 44 1.57 7.76 10.26
C GLU A 44 1.01 8.42 8.98
N THR A 45 -0.12 9.12 9.11
CA THR A 45 -0.63 9.96 8.02
C THR A 45 0.42 11.01 7.67
N THR A 46 0.76 11.12 6.39
CA THR A 46 1.66 12.19 5.96
C THR A 46 0.98 13.53 6.23
N LYS A 47 1.56 14.33 7.14
CA LYS A 47 0.98 15.57 7.68
C LYS A 47 0.78 16.68 6.64
N THR A 48 1.21 16.51 5.39
CA THR A 48 1.16 17.57 4.37
C THR A 48 0.58 17.10 3.05
N ALA A 49 -0.25 17.95 2.43
CA ALA A 49 -0.85 17.71 1.11
C ALA A 49 0.18 17.41 0.01
N ALA A 50 1.43 17.83 0.19
CA ALA A 50 2.54 17.57 -0.73
C ALA A 50 2.99 16.09 -0.79
N GLY A 51 2.65 15.27 0.21
CA GLY A 51 2.95 13.84 0.24
C GLY A 51 1.90 12.97 -0.47
N ARG A 52 0.72 13.52 -0.75
CA ARG A 52 -0.37 12.78 -1.38
C ARG A 52 -0.22 12.76 -2.89
N ARG A 53 -0.12 11.56 -3.46
CA ARG A 53 -0.07 11.36 -4.91
C ARG A 53 -0.95 10.18 -5.31
N SER A 54 -1.61 10.28 -6.47
CA SER A 54 -2.19 9.13 -7.13
C SER A 54 -1.15 8.49 -8.04
N VAL A 55 -1.07 7.16 -8.01
CA VAL A 55 -0.23 6.38 -8.91
C VAL A 55 -1.11 5.44 -9.71
N LYS A 56 -1.06 5.54 -11.04
CA LYS A 56 -1.78 4.62 -11.93
C LYS A 56 -1.24 3.21 -11.80
N LEU A 57 -2.15 2.28 -11.59
CA LEU A 57 -1.85 0.86 -11.49
C LEU A 57 -1.80 0.27 -12.90
N LEU A 58 -0.62 -0.18 -13.29
CA LEU A 58 -0.47 -0.99 -14.50
C LEU A 58 -1.16 -2.36 -14.27
N ARG A 59 -1.58 -3.02 -15.35
CA ARG A 59 -2.13 -4.40 -15.31
C ARG A 59 -1.40 -5.35 -14.35
N PRO A 60 -0.06 -5.50 -14.39
CA PRO A 60 0.63 -6.39 -13.44
C PRO A 60 0.52 -5.94 -11.97
N ALA A 61 0.37 -4.64 -11.71
CA ALA A 61 0.16 -4.11 -10.37
C ALA A 61 -1.26 -4.44 -9.85
N LEU A 62 -2.27 -4.31 -10.71
CA LEU A 62 -3.66 -4.71 -10.38
C LEU A 62 -3.77 -6.21 -10.10
N GLU A 63 -3.13 -7.05 -10.91
CA GLU A 63 -3.14 -8.50 -10.69
C GLU A 63 -2.45 -8.86 -9.38
N ALA A 64 -1.36 -8.19 -9.03
CA ALA A 64 -0.71 -8.35 -7.73
C ALA A 64 -1.65 -7.95 -6.56
N LEU A 65 -2.39 -6.84 -6.68
CA LEU A 65 -3.37 -6.45 -5.67
C LEU A 65 -4.51 -7.45 -5.55
N LYS A 66 -5.05 -7.96 -6.66
CA LYS A 66 -6.11 -8.98 -6.63
C LYS A 66 -5.64 -10.27 -5.97
N ALA A 67 -4.43 -10.73 -6.28
CA ALA A 67 -3.84 -11.89 -5.64
C ALA A 67 -3.67 -11.67 -4.13
N GLN A 68 -3.21 -10.48 -3.74
CA GLN A 68 -3.01 -10.11 -2.33
C GLN A 68 -4.34 -10.01 -1.55
N LYS A 69 -5.44 -9.66 -2.23
CA LYS A 69 -6.77 -9.52 -1.62
C LYS A 69 -7.23 -10.81 -0.92
N ALA A 70 -6.86 -11.97 -1.44
CA ALA A 70 -7.19 -13.26 -0.82
C ALA A 70 -6.51 -13.48 0.55
N HIS A 71 -5.46 -12.72 0.88
CA HIS A 71 -4.64 -12.93 2.07
C HIS A 71 -4.89 -11.91 3.18
N THR A 72 -5.00 -10.63 2.83
CA THR A 72 -5.05 -9.54 3.83
C THR A 72 -6.37 -8.79 3.88
N PHE A 73 -7.20 -8.84 2.82
CA PHE A 73 -8.44 -8.06 2.76
C PHE A 73 -9.46 -8.45 3.82
N LEU A 74 -9.67 -9.76 4.03
CA LEU A 74 -10.62 -10.24 5.04
C LEU A 74 -10.09 -10.10 6.47
N ALA A 75 -8.78 -9.92 6.62
CA ALA A 75 -8.14 -9.71 7.92
C ALA A 75 -8.20 -8.24 8.37
N ASP A 76 -8.68 -7.32 7.51
CA ASP A 76 -8.75 -5.88 7.79
C ASP A 76 -7.39 -5.28 8.16
N VAL A 77 -6.34 -5.72 7.46
CA VAL A 77 -4.95 -5.25 7.64
C VAL A 77 -4.40 -4.67 6.35
N GLU A 78 -3.21 -4.07 6.45
CA GLU A 78 -2.52 -3.47 5.31
C GLU A 78 -2.32 -4.46 4.16
N VAL A 79 -2.30 -3.94 2.93
CA VAL A 79 -2.23 -4.72 1.70
C VAL A 79 -1.03 -5.67 1.75
N PHE A 80 0.15 -5.18 2.11
CA PHE A 80 1.38 -5.97 2.17
C PHE A 80 1.89 -6.11 3.61
N GLN A 81 1.71 -7.30 4.17
CA GLN A 81 2.24 -7.70 5.48
C GLN A 81 3.61 -8.35 5.34
N ASN A 82 4.50 -8.13 6.32
CA ASN A 82 5.73 -8.91 6.42
C ASN A 82 5.41 -10.33 6.91
N PRO A 83 5.66 -11.39 6.11
CA PRO A 83 5.29 -12.76 6.49
C PRO A 83 6.10 -13.31 7.68
N ARG A 84 7.20 -12.64 8.08
CA ARG A 84 8.04 -13.06 9.21
C ARG A 84 7.57 -12.50 10.55
N THR A 85 6.99 -11.30 10.55
CA THR A 85 6.56 -10.60 11.77
C THR A 85 5.05 -10.41 11.85
N LEU A 86 4.34 -10.56 10.73
CA LEU A 86 2.92 -10.21 10.57
C LEU A 86 2.65 -8.74 10.96
N GLU A 87 3.62 -7.88 10.62
CA GLU A 87 3.61 -6.42 10.79
C GLU A 87 3.83 -5.74 9.44
#